data_AF-A0A4P6YSV3-F1
#
_entry.id   AF-A0A4P6YSV3-F1
#
_cell.length_a   1.000
_cell.length_b   1.000
_cell.length_c   1.000
_cell.angle_alpha   90.00
_cell.angle_beta   90.00
_cell.angle_gamma   90.00
#
_symmetry.space_group_name_H-M   'P 1'
#
loop_
_entity.id
_entity.type
_entity.pdbx_description
1 polymer ?
#
loop_
_entity_poly.entity_id
_entity_poly.type
_entity_poly.pdbx_seq_one_letter_code
_entity_poly.pdbx_strand_id
1 'polypeptide(L)'
;MWQDIKLEKVDGIEKLVGEYVIWMQEILPYGKMKIRIYEDQDGQYTGSTDVRILNRIDGSPQGGLGYGDSIDRTLEDTVNNFLDLVMDHDVNHKIQNLAENEIEYSTPSDF
;
A
#
# COMPACT_ATOMS: atom_id res chain seq x y z
N MET A 1 -22.94 -16.11 0.00
CA MET A 1 -21.73 -15.69 0.74
C MET A 1 -21.75 -14.17 0.84
N TRP A 2 -20.78 -13.51 1.47
CA TRP A 2 -20.80 -12.04 1.59
C TRP A 2 -20.68 -11.36 0.22
N GLN A 3 -20.02 -12.02 -0.75
CA GLN A 3 -19.90 -11.59 -2.14
C GLN A 3 -21.26 -11.45 -2.84
N ASP A 4 -22.31 -12.16 -2.41
CA ASP A 4 -23.65 -12.08 -3.03
C ASP A 4 -24.53 -10.97 -2.42
N ILE A 5 -24.06 -10.27 -1.39
CA ILE A 5 -24.84 -9.23 -0.70
C ILE A 5 -25.02 -8.04 -1.65
N LYS A 6 -26.28 -7.68 -1.91
CA LYS A 6 -26.67 -6.50 -2.70
C LYS A 6 -27.48 -5.57 -1.82
N LEU A 7 -27.00 -4.34 -1.65
CA LEU A 7 -27.64 -3.31 -0.84
C LEU A 7 -27.95 -2.10 -1.72
N GLU A 8 -29.11 -1.49 -1.53
CA GLU A 8 -29.47 -0.26 -2.24
C GLU A 8 -28.49 0.87 -1.85
N LYS A 9 -27.98 1.61 -2.84
CA LYS A 9 -27.03 2.73 -2.67
C LYS A 9 -25.64 2.36 -2.12
N VAL A 10 -25.23 1.10 -2.21
CA VAL A 10 -23.88 0.65 -1.90
C VAL A 10 -23.24 0.12 -3.19
N ASP A 11 -22.10 0.69 -3.58
CA ASP A 11 -21.45 0.37 -4.85
C ASP A 11 -20.61 -0.92 -4.81
N GLY A 12 -20.07 -1.26 -3.64
CA GLY A 12 -19.27 -2.46 -3.44
C GLY A 12 -19.00 -2.75 -1.98
N ILE A 13 -18.62 -3.99 -1.70
CA ILE A 13 -18.15 -4.43 -0.40
C ILE A 13 -16.75 -5.02 -0.58
N GLU A 14 -15.82 -4.55 0.23
CA GLU A 14 -14.48 -5.12 0.31
C GLU A 14 -14.26 -5.71 1.70
N LYS A 15 -13.51 -6.81 1.76
CA LYS A 15 -13.20 -7.51 2.99
C LYS A 15 -11.69 -7.51 3.20
N LEU A 16 -11.22 -7.01 4.34
CA LEU A 16 -9.84 -7.20 4.77
C LEU A 16 -9.57 -8.70 4.98
N VAL A 17 -8.67 -9.26 4.17
CA VAL A 17 -8.28 -10.69 4.20
C VAL A 17 -6.86 -10.91 4.71
N GLY A 18 -6.04 -9.85 4.82
CA GLY A 18 -4.72 -9.91 5.43
C GLY A 18 -4.21 -8.54 5.88
N GLU A 19 -3.53 -8.50 7.02
CA GLU A 19 -2.72 -7.36 7.47
C GLU A 19 -1.31 -7.88 7.79
N TYR A 20 -0.30 -7.27 7.19
CA TYR A 20 1.10 -7.67 7.27
C TYR A 20 1.93 -6.53 7.83
N VAL A 21 2.92 -6.85 8.65
CA VAL A 21 3.96 -5.90 9.07
C VAL A 21 5.23 -6.23 8.30
N ILE A 22 5.69 -5.28 7.50
CA ILE A 22 6.90 -5.41 6.69
C ILE A 22 8.02 -4.62 7.34
N TRP A 23 9.18 -5.26 7.54
CA TRP A 23 10.36 -4.64 8.12
C TRP A 23 11.27 -4.09 7.01
N MET A 24 11.63 -2.82 7.10
CA MET A 24 12.36 -2.07 6.08
C MET A 24 13.35 -1.07 6.71
N GLN A 25 14.23 -1.54 7.59
CA GLN A 25 15.14 -0.69 8.38
C GLN A 25 16.09 0.18 7.54
N GLU A 26 16.41 -0.28 6.33
CA GLU A 26 17.29 0.42 5.38
C GLU A 26 16.54 1.36 4.44
N ILE A 27 15.22 1.53 4.60
CA ILE A 27 14.39 2.34 3.69
C ILE A 27 13.51 3.29 4.47
N LEU A 28 12.86 2.82 5.53
CA LEU A 28 11.91 3.61 6.31
C LEU A 28 12.57 4.17 7.57
N PRO A 29 12.28 5.43 7.95
CA PRO A 29 12.87 6.05 9.13
C PRO A 29 12.47 5.32 10.43
N TYR A 30 11.27 4.74 10.47
CA TYR A 30 10.79 3.92 11.59
C TYR A 30 10.94 2.41 11.35
N GLY A 31 11.57 2.03 10.23
CA GLY A 31 11.97 0.67 9.90
C GLY A 31 10.86 -0.34 9.67
N LYS A 32 9.60 0.11 9.55
CA LYS A 32 8.45 -0.77 9.28
C LYS A 32 7.31 -0.05 8.60
N MET A 33 6.52 -0.80 7.85
CA MET A 33 5.20 -0.40 7.33
C MET A 33 4.20 -1.53 7.53
N LYS A 34 2.91 -1.23 7.36
CA LYS A 34 1.86 -2.22 7.21
C LYS A 34 1.38 -2.29 5.76
N ILE A 35 0.98 -3.49 5.37
CA ILE A 35 0.21 -3.72 4.15
C ILE A 35 -1.12 -4.35 4.53
N ARG A 36 -2.21 -3.83 3.98
CA ARG A 36 -3.54 -4.44 4.06
C ARG A 36 -3.94 -4.95 2.70
N ILE A 37 -4.53 -6.15 2.67
CA ILE A 37 -5.09 -6.75 1.46
C ILE A 37 -6.59 -6.92 1.63
N TYR A 38 -7.32 -6.41 0.64
CA TYR A 38 -8.76 -6.46 0.55
C TYR A 38 -9.17 -7.39 -0.60
N GLU A 39 -10.17 -8.22 -0.37
CA GLU A 39 -10.87 -9.01 -1.39
C GLU A 39 -12.18 -8.29 -1.73
N ASP A 40 -12.48 -8.12 -3.01
CA ASP A 40 -13.76 -7.57 -3.48
C ASP A 40 -14.82 -8.68 -3.73
N GLN A 41 -16.04 -8.27 -4.12
CA GLN A 41 -17.12 -9.23 -4.36
C GLN A 41 -16.90 -10.13 -5.59
N ASP A 42 -15.98 -9.78 -6.48
CA ASP A 42 -15.59 -10.57 -7.64
C ASP A 42 -14.42 -11.54 -7.33
N GLY A 43 -13.88 -11.48 -6.12
CA GLY A 43 -12.77 -12.32 -5.66
C GLY A 43 -11.39 -11.79 -6.07
N GLN A 44 -11.30 -10.53 -6.49
CA GLN A 44 -10.04 -9.87 -6.81
C GLN A 44 -9.42 -9.26 -5.55
N TYR A 45 -8.10 -9.16 -5.54
CA TYR A 45 -7.34 -8.72 -4.37
C TYR A 45 -6.59 -7.41 -4.66
N THR A 46 -6.80 -6.43 -3.78
CA THR A 46 -6.09 -5.14 -3.80
C THR A 46 -5.30 -4.98 -2.51
N GLY A 47 -4.02 -4.62 -2.63
CA GLY A 47 -3.12 -4.36 -1.52
C GLY A 47 -2.71 -2.90 -1.47
N SER A 48 -2.56 -2.36 -0.26
CA SER A 48 -2.10 -0.99 -0.04
C SER A 48 -1.18 -0.87 1.17
N THR A 49 -0.14 -0.02 1.04
CA THR A 49 0.75 0.35 2.14
C THR A 49 0.12 1.41 3.04
N ASP A 50 0.44 1.37 4.34
CA ASP A 50 0.10 2.46 5.27
C ASP A 50 1.13 3.60 5.27
N VAL A 51 2.16 3.51 4.43
CA VAL A 51 3.16 4.56 4.20
C VAL A 51 3.01 5.09 2.78
N ARG A 52 3.03 6.42 2.63
CA ARG A 52 3.06 7.13 1.36
C ARG A 52 4.34 7.97 1.27
N ILE A 53 4.96 8.00 0.10
CA ILE A 53 6.12 8.82 -0.23
C ILE A 53 5.61 10.14 -0.81
N LEU A 54 6.13 11.27 -0.35
CA LEU A 54 5.77 12.58 -0.87
C LEU A 54 6.54 12.86 -2.16
N ASN A 55 5.82 13.09 -3.25
CA ASN A 55 6.41 13.44 -4.53
C ASN A 55 7.20 14.74 -4.43
N ARG A 56 8.44 14.77 -4.94
CA ARG A 56 9.33 15.94 -4.83
C ARG A 56 8.92 17.15 -5.68
N ILE A 57 8.07 16.95 -6.69
CA ILE A 57 7.65 17.99 -7.63
C ILE A 57 6.42 18.74 -7.08
N ASP A 58 5.39 18.00 -6.66
CA ASP A 58 4.10 18.57 -6.28
C ASP A 58 3.68 18.28 -4.83
N GLY A 59 4.46 17.49 -4.08
CA GLY A 59 4.17 17.12 -2.70
C GLY A 59 3.05 16.10 -2.56
N SER A 60 2.53 15.53 -3.65
CA SER A 60 1.44 14.57 -3.59
C SER A 60 1.89 13.25 -2.93
N PRO A 61 1.09 12.68 -2.02
CA PRO A 61 1.44 11.44 -1.34
C PRO A 61 1.16 10.22 -2.24
N GLN A 62 2.13 9.33 -2.38
CA GLN A 62 2.06 8.12 -3.20
C GLN A 62 2.33 6.87 -2.36
N GLY A 63 1.33 6.01 -2.21
CA GLY A 63 1.47 4.71 -1.53
C GLY A 63 1.70 3.58 -2.51
N GLY A 64 2.29 2.49 -2.03
CA GLY A 64 2.39 1.25 -2.79
C GLY A 64 1.00 0.64 -2.97
N LEU A 65 0.64 0.34 -4.21
CA LEU A 65 -0.58 -0.36 -4.58
C LEU A 65 -0.22 -1.65 -5.31
N GLY A 66 -0.90 -2.74 -4.97
CA GLY A 66 -0.76 -3.99 -5.70
C GLY A 66 -2.09 -4.66 -6.01
N TYR A 67 -2.08 -5.46 -7.06
CA TYR A 67 -3.26 -6.16 -7.58
C TYR A 67 -2.94 -7.62 -7.88
N GLY A 68 -3.89 -8.52 -7.65
CA GLY A 68 -3.65 -9.94 -7.89
C GLY A 68 -4.89 -10.81 -7.81
N ASP A 69 -4.71 -12.07 -8.20
CA ASP A 69 -5.68 -13.17 -8.10
C ASP A 69 -5.47 -14.03 -6.84
N SER A 70 -4.52 -13.63 -5.97
CA SER A 70 -4.25 -14.27 -4.68
C SER A 70 -3.59 -13.29 -3.72
N ILE A 71 -3.77 -13.54 -2.42
CA ILE A 71 -3.16 -12.75 -1.34
C ILE A 71 -1.64 -12.66 -1.50
N ASP A 72 -0.96 -13.76 -1.80
CA ASP A 72 0.50 -13.80 -1.90
C ASP A 72 1.02 -12.95 -3.07
N ARG A 73 0.38 -13.04 -4.25
CA ARG A 73 0.75 -12.21 -5.40
C ARG A 73 0.47 -10.75 -5.16
N THR A 74 -0.68 -10.42 -4.57
CA THR A 74 -1.01 -9.03 -4.23
C THR A 74 -0.02 -8.46 -3.23
N LEU A 75 0.39 -9.23 -2.22
CA LEU A 75 1.41 -8.80 -1.26
C LEU A 75 2.76 -8.50 -1.94
N GLU A 76 3.22 -9.43 -2.79
CA GLU A 76 4.47 -9.27 -3.55
C GLU A 76 4.40 -8.03 -4.46
N ASP A 77 3.31 -7.87 -5.19
CA ASP A 77 3.08 -6.74 -6.09
C ASP A 77 3.04 -5.40 -5.33
N THR A 78 2.34 -5.33 -4.20
CA THR A 78 2.29 -4.12 -3.36
C THR A 78 3.67 -3.74 -2.82
N VAL A 79 4.47 -4.72 -2.38
CA VAL A 79 5.84 -4.47 -1.90
C VAL A 79 6.73 -3.97 -3.04
N ASN A 80 6.69 -4.63 -4.20
CA ASN A 80 7.51 -4.24 -5.36
C ASN A 80 7.13 -2.84 -5.84
N ASN A 81 5.83 -2.54 -5.96
CA ASN A 81 5.37 -1.21 -6.33
C ASN A 81 5.84 -0.13 -5.34
N PHE A 82 5.79 -0.41 -4.03
CA PHE A 82 6.32 0.52 -3.03
C PHE A 82 7.83 0.75 -3.22
N LEU A 83 8.61 -0.31 -3.45
CA LEU A 83 10.05 -0.20 -3.71
C LEU A 83 10.35 0.62 -4.98
N ASP A 84 9.54 0.46 -6.04
CA ASP A 84 9.66 1.27 -7.26
C ASP A 84 9.44 2.75 -6.95
N LEU A 85 8.44 3.10 -6.13
CA LEU A 85 8.21 4.49 -5.69
C LEU A 85 9.41 5.04 -4.89
N VAL A 86 10.04 4.22 -4.04
CA VAL A 86 11.26 4.60 -3.31
C VAL A 86 12.41 4.89 -4.29
N MET A 87 12.60 4.02 -5.28
CA MET A 87 13.65 4.18 -6.29
C MET A 87 13.42 5.41 -7.19
N ASP A 88 12.19 5.66 -7.61
CA ASP A 88 11.84 6.84 -8.42
C ASP A 88 12.02 8.15 -7.63
N HIS A 89 11.77 8.11 -6.32
CA HIS A 89 12.06 9.21 -5.42
C HIS A 89 13.59 9.43 -5.24
N ASP A 90 14.38 8.36 -5.39
CA ASP A 90 15.83 8.37 -5.29
C ASP A 90 16.56 8.72 -6.60
N VAL A 91 16.68 10.02 -6.86
CA VAL A 91 17.40 10.57 -8.02
C VAL A 91 18.85 10.06 -8.16
N ASN A 92 19.47 9.52 -7.09
CA ASN A 92 20.85 9.07 -7.11
C ASN A 92 21.04 7.55 -6.93
N HIS A 93 19.98 6.75 -6.76
CA HIS A 93 20.05 5.32 -6.43
C HIS A 93 20.95 5.02 -5.21
N LYS A 94 20.92 5.89 -4.19
CA LYS A 94 21.70 5.83 -2.94
C LYS A 94 20.85 5.89 -1.66
N ILE A 95 19.53 5.97 -1.72
CA ILE A 95 18.64 6.04 -0.56
C ILE A 95 18.80 4.75 0.22
N GLN A 96 19.47 4.89 1.35
CA GLN A 96 19.56 3.91 2.42
C GLN A 96 18.65 4.32 3.60
N ASN A 97 17.86 5.39 3.46
CA ASN A 97 16.88 5.83 4.43
C ASN A 97 16.07 7.03 3.89
N LEU A 98 14.74 6.91 3.78
CA LEU A 98 13.85 8.06 3.60
C LEU A 98 13.82 8.88 4.89
N ALA A 99 13.79 10.20 4.78
CA ALA A 99 13.62 11.07 5.93
C ALA A 99 12.15 11.11 6.38
N GLU A 100 11.91 11.41 7.65
CA GLU A 100 10.55 11.49 8.21
C GLU A 100 9.66 12.51 7.50
N ASN A 101 10.23 13.58 6.95
CA ASN A 101 9.50 14.61 6.21
C ASN A 101 9.31 14.28 4.72
N GLU A 102 9.79 13.13 4.25
CA GLU A 102 9.60 12.63 2.88
C GLU A 102 8.45 11.60 2.80
N ILE A 103 7.87 11.24 3.95
CA ILE A 103 6.78 10.27 4.03
C ILE A 103 5.61 10.78 4.87
N GLU A 104 4.45 10.17 4.63
CA GLU A 104 3.25 10.32 5.44
C GLU A 104 2.66 8.93 5.73
N TYR A 105 2.17 8.73 6.95
CA TYR A 105 1.43 7.51 7.29
C TYR A 105 -0.05 7.70 7.05
N SER A 106 -0.69 6.70 6.45
CA SER A 106 -2.14 6.66 6.29
C SER A 106 -2.85 6.70 7.63
N THR A 107 -3.92 7.49 7.66
CA THR A 107 -4.86 7.61 8.76
C THR A 107 -5.99 6.60 8.61
N PRO A 108 -6.82 6.36 9.64
CA PRO A 108 -7.97 5.47 9.52
C PRO A 108 -8.96 5.87 8.42
N SER A 109 -9.02 7.14 8.02
CA SER A 109 -9.90 7.65 6.95
C SER A 109 -9.35 7.44 5.54
N ASP A 110 -8.12 6.96 5.40
CA ASP A 110 -7.52 6.61 4.11
C ASP A 110 -7.94 5.23 3.60
N PHE A 111 -8.75 4.51 4.38
CA PHE A 111 -9.30 3.20 4.08
C PHE A 111 -10.83 3.25 4.11
#